data_AF-A0A3D3DNG8-F1
#
_entry.id   AF-A0A3D3DNG8-F1
#
_cell.length_a   1.000
_cell.length_b   1.000
_cell.length_c   1.000
_cell.angle_alpha   90.00
_cell.angle_beta   90.00
_cell.angle_gamma   90.00
#
_symmetry.space_group_name_H-M   'P 1'
#
loop_
_entity.id
_entity.type
_entity.pdbx_description
1 polymer ?
#
loop_
_entity_poly.entity_id
_entity_poly.type
_entity_poly.pdbx_seq_one_letter_code
_entity_poly.pdbx_strand_id
1 'polypeptide(L)' 'ANRGASEAEGINVGLGISLPHEQANNNYITRELSLEFHYFFMRKFWFAYMAKAVVFFPGG' A
#
# COMPACT_ATOMS: atom_id res chain seq x y z
N ALA A 1 -3.97 8.97 -0.38
CA ALA A 1 -3.71 8.40 -1.71
C ALA A 1 -4.84 7.46 -2.16
N ASN A 2 -5.06 6.32 -1.50
CA ASN A 2 -5.97 5.25 -2.00
C ASN A 2 -7.42 5.68 -2.26
N ARG A 3 -8.01 6.52 -1.39
CA ARG A 3 -9.36 7.05 -1.61
C ARG A 3 -9.50 7.83 -2.92
N GLY A 4 -8.58 8.76 -3.18
CA GLY A 4 -8.61 9.55 -4.42
C GLY A 4 -8.35 8.71 -5.67
N ALA A 5 -7.50 7.68 -5.58
CA ALA A 5 -7.31 6.73 -6.67
C ALA A 5 -8.58 5.91 -6.94
N SER A 6 -9.29 5.48 -5.88
CA SER A 6 -10.57 4.77 -6.00
C SER A 6 -11.68 5.66 -6.57
N GLU A 7 -11.75 6.92 -6.17
CA GLU A 7 -12.74 7.89 -6.68
C GLU A 7 -12.50 8.23 -8.16
N ALA A 8 -11.25 8.15 -8.63
CA ALA A 8 -10.87 8.34 -10.02
C ALA A 8 -10.93 7.05 -10.87
N GLU A 9 -11.52 5.97 -10.35
CA GLU A 9 -11.58 4.64 -10.99
C GLU A 9 -10.20 4.08 -11.38
N GLY A 10 -9.15 4.53 -10.69
CA GLY A 10 -7.78 4.11 -10.91
C GLY A 10 -7.45 2.80 -10.20
N ILE A 11 -6.44 2.09 -10.72
CA ILE A 11 -5.85 0.94 -10.03
C ILE A 11 -5.18 1.44 -8.76
N ASN A 12 -5.55 0.85 -7.63
CA ASN A 12 -4.93 1.12 -6.35
C ASN A 12 -4.35 -0.20 -5.79
N VAL A 13 -3.18 -0.10 -5.16
CA VAL A 13 -2.47 -1.25 -4.59
C VAL A 13 -2.17 -0.96 -3.14
N GLY A 14 -2.56 -1.88 -2.26
CA GLY A 14 -2.23 -1.86 -0.85
C GLY A 14 -1.06 -2.78 -0.57
N LEU A 15 0.08 -2.21 -0.15
CA LEU A 15 1.20 -2.99 0.39
C LEU A 15 1.19 -2.79 1.91
N GLY A 16 0.41 -3.61 2.60
CA GLY A 16 0.29 -3.64 4.07
C GLY A 16 1.46 -4.37 4.74
N ILE A 17 1.57 -4.23 6.07
CA ILE A 17 2.49 -5.03 6.87
C ILE A 17 1.74 -5.59 8.07
N SER A 18 1.94 -6.87 8.34
CA SER A 18 1.36 -7.54 9.49
C SER A 18 2.03 -7.01 10.76
N LEU A 19 1.23 -6.45 11.66
CA LEU A 19 1.68 -5.92 12.95
C LEU A 19 0.97 -6.65 14.10
N PRO A 20 1.62 -6.82 15.26
CA PRO A 20 1.05 -7.55 16.41
C PRO A 20 -0.21 -6.89 16.99
N HIS A 21 -0.35 -5.57 16.79
CA HIS A 21 -1.51 -4.78 17.14
C HIS A 21 -1.96 -4.02 15.89
N GLU A 22 -3.23 -4.15 15.57
CA GLU A 22 -3.79 -4.16 14.22
C GLU A 22 -3.64 -2.84 13.42
N GLN A 23 -3.30 -2.96 12.13
CA GLN A 23 -3.77 -2.03 11.09
C GLN A 23 -4.39 -2.87 9.97
N ALA A 24 -5.71 -2.99 9.97
CA ALA A 24 -6.43 -3.56 8.84
C ALA A 24 -6.19 -2.70 7.59
N ASN A 25 -6.06 -3.35 6.43
CA ASN A 25 -5.89 -2.63 5.17
C ASN A 25 -7.09 -1.71 4.90
N ASN A 26 -6.80 -0.54 4.32
CA ASN A 26 -7.79 0.49 4.07
C ASN A 26 -8.90 -0.02 3.10
N ASN A 27 -10.18 0.26 3.42
CA ASN A 27 -11.35 -0.12 2.64
C ASN A 27 -11.38 0.42 1.20
N TYR A 28 -10.61 1.47 0.90
CA TYR A 28 -10.48 2.01 -0.45
C TYR A 28 -9.51 1.22 -1.34
N ILE A 29 -8.92 0.12 -0.83
CA ILE A 29 -8.04 -0.73 -1.63
C ILE A 29 -8.86 -1.72 -2.45
N THR A 30 -8.50 -1.93 -3.72
CA THR A 30 -9.04 -2.96 -4.60
C THR A 30 -8.73 -4.32 -3.98
N ARG A 31 -9.77 -5.12 -3.71
CA ARG A 31 -9.67 -6.37 -2.94
C ARG A 31 -8.60 -7.32 -3.49
N GLU A 32 -8.45 -7.40 -4.80
CA GLU A 32 -7.46 -8.25 -5.49
C GLU A 32 -6.01 -7.75 -5.33
N LEU A 33 -5.82 -6.49 -4.94
CA LEU A 33 -4.51 -5.81 -4.84
C LEU A 33 -4.17 -5.38 -3.40
N SER A 34 -4.81 -6.03 -2.42
CA SER A 34 -4.54 -5.87 -1.00
C SER A 34 -3.53 -6.94 -0.53
N LEU A 35 -2.24 -6.64 -0.66
CA LEU A 35 -1.15 -7.53 -0.25
C LEU A 35 -0.69 -7.21 1.18
N GLU A 36 -0.47 -8.25 1.98
CA GLU A 36 0.05 -8.11 3.34
C GLU A 36 1.41 -8.83 3.45
N PHE A 37 2.42 -8.10 3.92
CA PHE A 37 3.76 -8.66 4.11
C PHE A 37 4.01 -8.92 5.59
N HIS A 38 4.64 -10.05 5.92
CA HIS A 38 5.13 -10.30 7.29
C HIS A 38 6.52 -9.72 7.53
N TYR A 39 7.34 -9.59 6.48
CA TYR A 39 8.71 -9.10 6.57
C TYR A 39 8.85 -7.67 6.04
N PHE A 40 9.40 -6.76 6.85
CA PHE A 40 9.60 -5.35 6.50
C PHE A 40 10.45 -5.15 5.23
N PHE A 41 11.46 -5.99 5.02
CA PHE A 41 12.36 -5.86 3.87
C PHE A 41 11.64 -6.12 2.54
N MET A 42 10.74 -7.11 2.51
CA MET A 42 10.00 -7.47 1.29
C MET A 42 9.10 -6.33 0.85
N ARG A 43 8.40 -5.70 1.81
CA ARG A 43 7.55 -4.53 1.53
C ARG A 43 8.35 -3.39 0.90
N LYS A 44 9.51 -3.05 1.48
CA LYS A 44 10.40 -1.99 0.94
C LYS A 44 10.91 -2.32 -0.45
N PHE A 45 11.30 -3.58 -0.69
CA PHE A 45 11.74 -4.04 -2.00
C PHE A 45 10.65 -3.87 -3.06
N TRP A 46 9.43 -4.34 -2.81
CA TRP A 46 8.32 -4.23 -3.75
C TRP A 46 7.92 -2.78 -4.04
N PHE A 47 8.00 -1.88 -3.05
CA PHE A 47 7.82 -0.44 -3.27
C PHE A 47 8.82 0.13 -4.26
N ALA A 48 10.11 -0.16 -4.10
CA ALA A 48 11.15 0.37 -4.98
C ALA A 48 11.13 -0.31 -6.37
N TYR A 49 10.86 -1.61 -6.42
CA TYR A 49 10.93 -2.40 -7.66
C TYR A 49 9.77 -2.10 -8.61
N MET A 50 8.55 -1.89 -8.11
CA MET A 50 7.36 -1.64 -8.96
C MET A 50 7.16 -0.16 -9.31
N ALA A 51 7.74 0.76 -8.54
CA ALA A 51 7.49 2.19 -8.73
C ALA A 51 8.32 2.76 -9.88
N LYS A 52 7.65 3.46 -10.79
CA LYS A 52 8.31 4.34 -11.77
C LYS A 52 8.71 5.69 -11.16
N ALA A 53 7.96 6.14 -10.16
CA ALA A 53 8.18 7.37 -9.42
C ALA A 53 7.61 7.21 -8.01
N VAL A 54 8.14 7.96 -7.05
CA VAL A 54 7.67 7.94 -5.66
C VAL A 54 7.38 9.36 -5.20
N VAL A 55 6.21 9.54 -4.59
CA VAL A 55 5.78 10.82 -4.00
C VAL A 55 5.66 10.61 -2.49
N PHE A 56 6.53 11.30 -1.74
CA PHE A 56 6.54 11.24 -0.28
C PHE A 56 5.83 12.45 0.30
N PHE A 57 4.83 12.18 1.14
CA PHE A 57 4.16 13.19 1.95
C PHE A 57 4.83 13.26 3.34
N PRO A 58 4.74 14.39 4.06
CA PRO A 58 5.28 14.51 5.41
C PRO A 58 4.77 13.38 6.32
N GLY A 59 5.69 12.65 6.93
CA GLY A 59 5.44 11.52 7.81
C GLY A 59 6.68 11.23 8.66
N GLY A 60 6.52 10.37 9.67
CA GLY A 60 7.60 9.93 10.57
C GLY A 60 8.47 8.81 9.99
#